data_AF-A0A1E8FUD7-F1
#
_entry.id   AF-A0A1E8FUD7-F1
#
_cell.length_a   1.000
_cell.length_b   1.000
_cell.length_c   1.000
_cell.angle_alpha   90.00
_cell.angle_beta   90.00
_cell.angle_gamma   90.00
#
_symmetry.space_group_name_H-M   'P 1'
#
loop_
_entity.id
_entity.type
_entity.pdbx_description
1 polymer ?
#
loop_
_entity_poly.entity_id
_entity_poly.type
_entity_poly.pdbx_seq_one_letter_code
_entity_poly.pdbx_strand_id
1 'polypeptide(L)'
;MEAALKAAGNRPQQEALRNGLVAAGIPEDAVEVSASKTPTGLEVDAVEAAVSSGKECIVGEIRNGRASVTVLPLLADGKCFVGDVR
;
A
#
# COMPACT_ATOMS: atom_id res chain seq x y z
N MET A 1 -4.31 -8.76 3.50
CA MET A 1 -4.15 -7.30 3.45
C MET A 1 -4.26 -6.67 4.84
N GLU A 2 -5.44 -6.61 5.47
CA GLU A 2 -5.61 -5.86 6.75
C GLU A 2 -4.66 -6.29 7.88
N ALA A 3 -4.39 -7.59 8.03
CA ALA A 3 -3.43 -8.09 9.01
C ALA A 3 -1.98 -7.65 8.71
N ALA A 4 -1.59 -7.59 7.44
CA ALA A 4 -0.27 -7.11 7.02
C ALA A 4 -0.12 -5.60 7.27
N LEU A 5 -1.18 -4.82 7.03
CA LEU A 5 -1.21 -3.39 7.36
C LEU A 5 -1.05 -3.16 8.86
N LYS A 6 -1.75 -3.93 9.71
CA LYS A 6 -1.59 -3.85 11.17
C LYS A 6 -0.19 -4.26 11.63
N ALA A 7 0.41 -5.26 10.98
CA ALA A 7 1.77 -5.71 11.28
C ALA A 7 2.84 -4.68 10.92
N ALA A 8 2.61 -3.85 9.90
CA ALA A 8 3.50 -2.74 9.54
C ALA A 8 3.56 -1.63 10.62
N GLY A 9 2.65 -1.67 11.60
CA GLY A 9 2.68 -0.82 12.78
C GLY A 9 1.93 0.50 12.63
N ASN A 10 2.18 1.41 13.56
CA ASN A 10 1.50 2.69 13.69
C ASN A 10 2.14 3.83 12.88
N ARG A 11 3.29 3.60 12.23
CA ARG A 11 3.93 4.59 11.36
C ARG A 11 3.77 4.18 9.89
N PRO A 12 3.28 5.09 9.05
CA PRO A 12 3.09 4.81 7.64
C PRO A 12 4.45 4.88 6.92
N GLN A 13 5.26 3.83 7.01
CA GLN A 13 6.54 3.72 6.31
C GLN A 13 6.44 2.80 5.10
N GLN A 14 6.83 3.30 3.93
CA GLN A 14 6.69 2.62 2.64
C GLN A 14 7.36 1.22 2.63
N GLU A 15 8.63 1.14 3.05
CA GLU A 15 9.38 -0.12 3.09
C GLU A 15 8.80 -1.13 4.08
N ALA A 16 8.33 -0.69 5.25
CA ALA A 16 7.75 -1.56 6.26
C ALA A 16 6.46 -2.23 5.75
N LEU A 17 5.61 -1.47 5.04
CA LEU A 17 4.40 -2.01 4.42
C LEU A 17 4.75 -3.00 3.29
N ARG A 18 5.66 -2.62 2.39
CA ARG A 18 6.11 -3.49 1.30
C ARG A 18 6.65 -4.81 1.82
N ASN A 19 7.57 -4.76 2.79
CA ASN A 19 8.17 -5.94 3.41
C ASN A 19 7.13 -6.79 4.13
N GLY A 20 6.18 -6.18 4.83
CA GLY A 20 5.09 -6.90 5.50
C GLY A 20 4.17 -7.64 4.53
N LEU A 21 3.88 -7.06 3.37
CA LEU A 21 3.07 -7.69 2.33
C LEU A 21 3.83 -8.82 1.62
N VAL A 22 5.12 -8.63 1.32
CA VAL A 22 5.97 -9.66 0.74
C VAL A 22 6.15 -10.84 1.70
N ALA A 23 6.39 -10.57 2.99
CA ALA A 23 6.47 -11.62 4.01
C ALA A 23 5.14 -12.38 4.19
N ALA A 24 4.01 -11.76 3.83
CA ALA A 24 2.70 -12.42 3.80
C ALA A 24 2.46 -13.25 2.52
N GLY A 25 3.46 -13.37 1.64
CA GLY A 25 3.42 -14.19 0.42
C GLY A 25 2.94 -13.46 -0.83
N ILE A 26 2.85 -12.13 -0.80
CA ILE A 26 2.46 -11.34 -1.98
C ILE A 26 3.71 -11.11 -2.84
N PRO A 27 3.65 -11.39 -4.17
CA PRO A 27 4.76 -11.10 -5.08
C PRO A 27 5.15 -9.61 -5.03
N GLU A 28 6.44 -9.31 -4.99
CA GLU A 28 6.94 -7.94 -4.87
C GLU A 28 6.50 -7.04 -6.04
N ASP A 29 6.44 -7.61 -7.25
CA ASP A 29 5.99 -6.96 -8.48
C ASP A 29 4.47 -6.69 -8.52
N ALA A 30 3.71 -7.33 -7.64
CA ALA A 30 2.28 -7.09 -7.47
C ALA A 30 1.96 -6.05 -6.38
N VAL A 31 2.98 -5.52 -5.67
CA VAL A 31 2.81 -4.56 -4.57
C VAL A 31 3.13 -3.14 -5.03
N GLU A 32 2.14 -2.25 -4.90
CA GLU A 32 2.29 -0.81 -5.11
C GLU A 32 2.08 -0.09 -3.78
N VAL A 33 2.94 0.86 -3.42
CA VAL A 33 2.83 1.63 -2.17
C VAL A 33 2.95 3.11 -2.46
N SER A 34 2.06 3.92 -1.86
CA SER A 34 2.10 5.37 -1.99
C SER A 34 3.32 5.96 -1.28
N ALA A 35 3.72 7.17 -1.68
CA ALA A 35 4.78 7.89 -0.99
C ALA A 35 4.45 8.12 0.50
N SER A 36 5.44 7.92 1.38
CA SER A 36 5.29 8.14 2.82
C SER A 36 5.79 9.51 3.32
N LYS A 37 6.35 10.32 2.43
CA LYS A 37 6.90 11.65 2.75
C LYS A 37 6.45 12.69 1.74
N THR A 38 6.11 13.85 2.28
CA THR A 38 5.85 15.06 1.49
C THR A 38 7.16 15.59 0.89
N PRO A 39 7.09 16.43 -0.17
CA PRO A 39 8.28 17.09 -0.73
C PRO A 39 9.09 17.92 0.29
N THR A 40 8.45 18.41 1.35
CA THR A 40 9.08 19.13 2.46
C THR A 40 9.73 18.21 3.51
N GLY A 41 9.67 16.89 3.32
CA GLY A 41 10.28 15.90 4.21
C GLY A 41 9.44 15.54 5.44
N LEU A 42 8.19 16.01 5.52
CA LEU A 42 7.25 15.64 6.59
C LEU A 42 6.63 14.27 6.28
N GLU A 43 6.43 13.48 7.33
CA GLU A 43 5.66 12.22 7.27
C GLU A 43 4.21 12.52 6.86
N VAL A 44 3.61 11.61 6.10
CA VAL A 44 2.20 11.68 5.73
C VAL A 44 1.31 11.12 6.84
N ASP A 45 0.06 11.60 6.91
CA ASP A 45 -0.93 11.09 7.87
C ASP A 45 -1.46 9.69 7.50
N ALA A 46 -1.33 9.32 6.23
CA ALA A 46 -1.73 8.03 5.71
C ALA A 46 -0.85 7.54 4.57
N VAL A 47 -0.57 6.24 4.54
CA VAL A 47 0.02 5.54 3.39
C VAL A 47 -0.97 4.48 2.91
N GLU A 48 -1.05 4.34 1.60
CA GLU A 48 -1.84 3.33 0.93
C GLU A 48 -0.92 2.29 0.30
N ALA A 49 -1.35 1.04 0.33
CA ALA A 49 -0.72 -0.05 -0.41
C ALA A 49 -1.79 -0.80 -1.20
N ALA A 50 -1.50 -1.12 -2.44
CA ALA A 50 -2.37 -1.87 -3.32
C ALA A 50 -1.70 -3.16 -3.77
N VAL A 51 -2.51 -4.20 -3.92
CA VAL A 51 -2.09 -5.47 -4.50
C VAL A 51 -2.99 -5.83 -5.66
N SER A 52 -2.37 -6.04 -6.82
CA SER A 52 -3.07 -6.48 -8.03
C SER A 52 -3.38 -7.98 -7.96
N SER A 53 -4.64 -8.34 -8.20
CA SER A 53 -5.06 -9.73 -8.44
C SER A 53 -5.09 -10.09 -9.92
N GLY A 54 -4.65 -9.19 -10.80
CA GLY A 54 -4.76 -9.29 -12.26
C GLY A 54 -6.14 -8.90 -12.83
N LYS A 55 -7.13 -8.63 -11.98
CA LYS A 55 -8.46 -8.13 -12.38
C LYS A 55 -8.96 -6.98 -11.51
N GLU A 56 -8.57 -7.00 -10.24
CA GLU A 56 -8.97 -6.02 -9.24
C GLU A 56 -7.74 -5.62 -8.42
N CYS A 57 -7.87 -4.49 -7.75
CA CYS A 57 -6.91 -3.97 -6.80
C CYS A 57 -7.47 -4.06 -5.40
N ILE A 58 -6.77 -4.79 -4.54
CA ILE A 58 -7.05 -4.77 -3.11
C ILE A 58 -6.24 -3.62 -2.53
N VAL A 59 -6.90 -2.51 -2.23
CA VAL A 59 -6.27 -1.29 -1.71
C VAL A 59 -6.46 -1.22 -0.21
N GLY A 60 -5.35 -1.06 0.49
CA GLY A 60 -5.28 -0.89 1.92
C GLY A 60 -4.75 0.48 2.28
N GLU A 61 -5.29 1.10 3.33
CA GLU A 61 -4.81 2.36 3.88
C GLU A 61 -4.44 2.16 5.35
N ILE A 62 -3.34 2.78 5.79
CA ILE A 62 -3.07 2.99 7.21
C ILE A 62 -3.12 4.47 7.49
N ARG A 63 -4.03 4.89 8.37
CA ARG A 63 -4.15 6.26 8.85
C ARG A 63 -4.21 6.27 10.36
N ASN A 64 -3.28 6.98 11.01
CA ASN A 64 -3.24 7.08 12.48
C ASN A 64 -3.31 5.71 13.20
N GLY A 65 -2.62 4.69 12.67
CA GLY A 65 -2.62 3.33 13.21
C GLY A 65 -3.91 2.52 12.99
N ARG A 66 -4.86 3.05 12.22
CA ARG A 66 -6.07 2.33 11.79
C ARG A 66 -5.88 1.86 10.37
N ALA A 67 -6.20 0.58 10.13
CA ALA A 67 -6.18 -0.01 8.80
C ALA A 67 -7.60 -0.07 8.22
N SER A 68 -7.75 0.29 6.95
CA SER A 68 -8.95 0.07 6.14
C SER A 68 -8.57 -0.63 4.84
N VAL A 69 -9.50 -1.38 4.28
CA VAL A 69 -9.30 -2.10 3.01
C VAL A 69 -10.54 -1.93 2.14
N THR A 70 -10.32 -1.71 0.84
CA THR A 70 -11.35 -1.66 -0.19
C THR A 70 -10.87 -2.40 -1.44
N VAL A 71 -11.81 -2.78 -2.30
CA VAL A 71 -11.52 -3.38 -3.61
C VAL A 71 -11.90 -2.38 -4.69
N LEU A 72 -10.98 -2.10 -5.59
CA LEU A 72 -11.15 -1.18 -6.72
C LEU A 72 -10.88 -1.90 -8.05
N PRO A 73 -11.44 -1.42 -9.17
CA PRO A 73 -11.09 -1.91 -10.49
C PRO A 73 -9.59 -1.71 -10.80
N LEU A 74 -9.01 -2.65 -11.55
CA LEU A 74 -7.66 -2.49 -12.09
C LEU A 74 -7.63 -1.38 -13.15
N LEU A 75 -6.54 -0.62 -13.22
CA LEU A 75 -6.34 0.34 -14.29
C LEU A 75 -6.05 -0.37 -15.62
N ALA A 76 -6.26 0.33 -16.73
CA ALA A 76 -6.10 -0.24 -18.07
C ALA A 76 -4.67 -0.70 -18.38
N ASP A 77 -3.67 -0.16 -17.68
CA ASP A 77 -2.26 -0.54 -17.78
C ASP A 77 -1.87 -1.69 -16.82
N GLY A 78 -2.83 -2.26 -16.10
CA GLY A 78 -2.64 -3.36 -15.17
C GLY A 78 -2.16 -2.95 -13.78
N LYS A 79 -2.06 -1.64 -13.50
CA LYS A 79 -1.67 -1.10 -12.20
C LYS A 79 -2.86 -0.76 -11.31
N CYS A 80 -2.58 -0.51 -10.04
CA CYS A 80 -3.56 -0.08 -9.07
C CYS A 80 -3.54 1.42 -8.81
N PHE A 81 -2.39 2.06 -8.91
CA PHE A 81 -2.23 3.48 -8.64
C PHE A 81 -1.77 4.25 -9.88
N VAL A 82 -2.14 5.53 -9.90
CA VAL A 82 -1.63 6.51 -10.87
C VAL A 82 -0.60 7.39 -10.17
N GLY A 83 0.55 7.59 -10.81
CA GLY A 83 1.62 8.45 -10.31
C GLY A 83 2.88 7.69 -9.91
N ASP A 84 3.66 8.31 -9.04
CA ASP A 84 4.94 7.75 -8.57
C ASP A 84 4.69 6.79 -7.40
N VAL A 85 4.83 5.50 -7.70
CA VAL A 85 4.61 4.40 -6.79
C VAL A 85 5.92 3.64 -6.70
N ARG A 86 6.56 3.72 -5.54
CA ARG A 86 7.90 3.16 -5.30
C ARG A 86 7.84 2.11 -4.20
#